data_AF-A0A0R3X0E1-F1
#
_entry.id   AF-A0A0R3X0E1-F1
#
_cell.length_a   1.000
_cell.length_b   1.000
_cell.length_c   1.000
_cell.angle_alpha   90.00
_cell.angle_beta   90.00
_cell.angle_gamma   90.00
#
_symmetry.space_group_name_H-M   'P 1'
#
loop_
_entity.id
_entity.type
_entity.pdbx_description
1 polymer ?
#
loop_
_entity_poly.entity_id
_entity_poly.type
_entity_poly.pdbx_seq_one_letter_code
_entity_poly.pdbx_strand_id
1 'polypeptide(L)'
;MPKLESEEAGIYEKLSHAASGQLEHNDSPIATMMSVSEINVDPRLFGERFCESVEIEGYERVEPSVAVTTGASVTNIHPDDVFSLPAIYAAVCRGVVRNLVGMAPPELLVWANVKQLYCMGGALKRNPLLLHQLQSEYSPANVTCVSEDKVVEACVGAALFTATLV
;
A
#
# COMPACT_ATOMS: atom_id res chain seq x y z
N MET A 1 -25.45 -20.36 -6.07
CA MET A 1 -24.53 -20.05 -4.95
C MET A 1 -24.54 -18.55 -4.74
N PRO A 2 -24.79 -18.04 -3.52
CA PRO A 2 -25.15 -16.64 -3.33
C PRO A 2 -23.92 -15.72 -3.35
N LYS A 3 -24.20 -14.50 -3.82
CA LYS A 3 -23.33 -13.33 -4.02
C LYS A 3 -22.59 -12.92 -2.73
N LEU A 4 -21.36 -13.37 -2.52
CA LEU A 4 -20.49 -12.86 -1.45
C LEU A 4 -19.58 -11.71 -1.91
N GLU A 5 -19.28 -11.63 -3.23
CA GLU A 5 -18.37 -10.62 -3.77
C GLU A 5 -18.96 -9.20 -3.82
N SER A 6 -20.29 -9.07 -3.78
CA SER A 6 -21.00 -7.78 -3.91
C SER A 6 -21.02 -6.94 -2.63
N GLU A 7 -20.89 -7.56 -1.46
CA GLU A 7 -21.11 -6.89 -0.18
C GLU A 7 -19.81 -6.28 0.36
N GLU A 8 -18.69 -6.99 0.22
CA GLU A 8 -17.36 -6.51 0.59
C GLU A 8 -16.92 -5.31 -0.25
N ALA A 9 -17.11 -5.37 -1.57
CA ALA A 9 -16.80 -4.27 -2.48
C ALA A 9 -17.54 -2.98 -2.08
N GLY A 10 -18.82 -3.11 -1.68
CA GLY A 10 -19.62 -1.99 -1.21
C GLY A 10 -19.14 -1.41 0.12
N ILE A 11 -18.49 -2.19 1.00
CA ILE A 11 -17.91 -1.69 2.26
C ILE A 11 -16.64 -0.88 1.96
N TYR A 12 -15.74 -1.39 1.10
CA TYR A 12 -14.55 -0.64 0.70
C TYR A 12 -14.91 0.65 -0.03
N GLU A 13 -15.92 0.60 -0.90
CA GLU A 13 -16.41 1.78 -1.60
C GLU A 13 -17.01 2.79 -0.61
N LYS A 14 -17.83 2.35 0.34
CA LYS A 14 -18.39 3.22 1.39
C LYS A 14 -17.33 3.80 2.33
N LEU A 15 -16.33 3.01 2.71
CA LEU A 15 -15.22 3.48 3.56
C LEU A 15 -14.30 4.42 2.78
N SER A 16 -14.02 4.11 1.52
CA SER A 16 -13.30 5.00 0.62
C SER A 16 -14.07 6.31 0.43
N HIS A 17 -15.38 6.24 0.19
CA HIS A 17 -16.26 7.39 -0.02
C HIS A 17 -16.42 8.26 1.23
N ALA A 18 -16.64 7.64 2.39
CA ALA A 18 -16.69 8.31 3.69
C ALA A 18 -15.33 8.93 4.03
N ALA A 19 -14.23 8.27 3.64
CA ALA A 19 -12.92 8.84 3.79
C ALA A 19 -12.66 10.00 2.83
N SER A 20 -13.25 9.96 1.64
CA SER A 20 -13.19 10.97 0.58
C SER A 20 -14.01 12.23 0.86
N GLY A 21 -14.87 12.24 1.88
CA GLY A 21 -15.63 13.41 2.29
C GLY A 21 -16.46 14.03 1.15
N GLN A 22 -17.47 13.31 0.64
CA GLN A 22 -18.46 13.91 -0.26
C GLN A 22 -19.45 14.79 0.54
N LEU A 23 -19.11 16.07 0.68
CA LEU A 23 -20.09 17.15 0.66
C LEU A 23 -20.12 17.66 -0.78
N GLU A 24 -21.30 17.87 -1.35
CA GLU A 24 -21.49 18.31 -2.73
C GLU A 24 -20.80 19.66 -3.01
N HIS A 25 -19.55 19.61 -3.43
CA HIS A 25 -18.88 20.72 -4.09
C HIS A 25 -17.88 20.17 -5.11
N ASN A 26 -17.76 20.86 -6.25
CA ASN A 26 -17.12 20.43 -7.49
C ASN A 26 -15.58 20.28 -7.44
N ASP A 27 -15.02 19.88 -6.30
CA ASP A 27 -13.59 19.65 -6.13
C ASP A 27 -13.31 18.14 -5.90
N SER A 28 -12.22 17.64 -6.49
CA SER A 28 -11.87 16.22 -6.56
C SER A 28 -11.98 15.50 -5.19
N PRO A 29 -12.65 14.32 -5.10
CA PRO A 29 -12.92 13.57 -3.85
C PRO A 29 -11.68 13.06 -3.10
N ILE A 30 -10.48 13.31 -3.61
CA ILE A 30 -9.21 12.96 -2.99
C ILE A 30 -8.69 14.08 -2.08
N ALA A 31 -9.08 15.34 -2.35
CA ALA A 31 -8.53 16.51 -1.65
C ALA A 31 -8.90 16.53 -0.15
N THR A 32 -10.11 16.05 0.20
CA THR A 32 -10.61 16.01 1.58
C THR A 32 -9.97 14.88 2.43
N MET A 33 -9.39 13.85 1.78
CA MET A 33 -8.68 12.73 2.43
C MET A 33 -7.30 13.12 2.95
N MET A 34 -6.79 14.27 2.52
CA MET A 34 -5.53 14.84 2.98
C MET A 34 -5.74 15.76 4.19
N SER A 35 -6.76 15.50 5.02
CA SER A 35 -6.74 16.04 6.38
C SER A 35 -5.42 15.61 7.02
N VAL A 36 -4.76 16.56 7.68
CA VAL A 36 -3.41 16.43 8.24
C VAL A 36 -3.46 15.56 9.50
N SER A 37 -4.09 14.39 9.40
CA SER A 37 -4.01 13.38 10.45
C SER A 37 -2.61 12.83 10.42
N GLU A 38 -1.86 13.12 11.48
CA GLU A 38 -0.49 12.70 11.63
C GLU A 38 -0.37 11.25 12.12
N ILE A 39 -1.48 10.51 12.20
CA ILE A 39 -1.49 9.08 12.54
C ILE A 39 -0.51 8.35 11.63
N ASN A 40 0.41 7.65 12.28
CA ASN A 40 1.40 6.83 11.62
C ASN A 40 1.18 5.36 11.99
N VAL A 41 0.90 4.56 10.96
CA VAL A 41 0.73 3.10 11.09
C VAL A 41 1.95 2.41 10.51
N ASP A 42 2.53 1.54 11.32
CA ASP A 42 3.53 0.57 10.90
C ASP A 42 2.87 -0.82 10.84
N PRO A 43 2.63 -1.37 9.63
CA PRO A 43 1.85 -2.59 9.46
C PRO A 43 2.66 -3.88 9.65
N ARG A 44 3.85 -3.84 10.27
CA ARG A 44 4.74 -5.01 10.54
C ARG A 44 4.13 -6.03 11.53
N LEU A 45 2.96 -6.58 11.20
CA LEU A 45 2.23 -7.58 11.98
C LEU A 45 2.94 -8.94 11.99
N PHE A 46 3.74 -9.25 10.95
CA PHE A 46 4.36 -10.56 10.75
C PHE A 46 5.88 -10.52 10.54
N GLY A 47 6.58 -9.42 10.85
CA GLY A 47 8.04 -9.33 10.81
C GLY A 47 8.65 -8.21 9.95
N GLU A 48 9.97 -8.27 9.76
CA GLU A 48 10.83 -7.25 9.16
C GLU A 48 10.77 -7.17 7.62
N ARG A 49 11.34 -6.08 7.08
CA ARG A 49 11.42 -5.78 5.63
C ARG A 49 12.48 -6.63 4.93
N PHE A 50 12.36 -6.74 3.59
CA PHE A 50 13.44 -7.25 2.71
C PHE A 50 14.79 -6.55 2.91
N CYS A 51 14.80 -5.28 3.32
CA CYS A 51 16.04 -4.51 3.53
C CYS A 51 16.75 -4.81 4.86
N GLU A 52 16.08 -5.40 5.84
CA GLU A 52 16.65 -5.70 7.16
C GLU A 52 17.21 -7.13 7.25
N SER A 53 16.93 -7.99 6.25
CA SER A 53 17.42 -9.36 6.19
C SER A 53 18.76 -9.54 5.46
N VAL A 54 19.38 -8.46 4.96
CA VAL A 54 20.72 -8.53 4.36
C VAL A 54 21.76 -8.34 5.45
N GLU A 55 22.09 -9.44 6.14
CA GLU A 55 23.36 -9.58 6.82
C GLU A 55 24.47 -9.47 5.76
N ILE A 56 25.09 -8.29 5.64
CA ILE A 56 26.34 -8.14 4.89
C ILE A 56 27.41 -8.94 5.66
N GLU A 57 27.94 -10.01 5.06
CA GLU A 57 29.06 -10.77 5.61
C GLU A 57 30.23 -9.82 5.92
N GLY A 58 30.48 -9.56 7.21
CA GLY A 58 31.67 -8.82 7.66
C GLY A 58 31.51 -7.88 8.86
N TYR A 59 30.31 -7.67 9.41
CA TYR A 59 30.14 -6.87 10.63
C TYR A 59 29.75 -7.75 11.81
N GLU A 60 30.44 -7.56 12.94
CA GLU A 60 30.32 -8.39 14.14
C GLU A 60 28.85 -8.58 14.58
N ARG A 61 28.50 -9.83 14.85
CA ARG A 61 27.23 -10.23 15.45
C ARG A 61 27.11 -9.58 16.82
N VAL A 62 26.38 -8.47 16.90
CA VAL A 62 25.84 -8.01 18.18
C VAL A 62 24.78 -9.05 18.55
N GLU A 63 25.10 -9.90 19.53
CA GLU A 63 24.12 -10.76 20.19
C GLU A 63 22.82 -9.98 20.44
N PRO A 64 21.63 -10.53 20.12
CA PRO A 64 20.37 -9.80 20.26
C PRO A 64 20.05 -9.64 21.75
N SER A 65 20.65 -8.64 22.40
CA SER A 65 20.20 -8.16 23.69
C SER A 65 18.87 -7.47 23.45
N VAL A 66 17.80 -8.24 23.67
CA VAL A 66 16.40 -7.94 23.33
C VAL A 66 16.13 -8.11 21.83
N ALA A 67 15.60 -9.27 21.45
CA ALA A 67 14.87 -9.41 20.20
C ALA A 67 13.77 -8.34 20.20
N VAL A 68 14.01 -7.22 19.53
CA VAL A 68 12.98 -6.26 19.20
C VAL A 68 12.11 -6.96 18.19
N THR A 69 11.13 -7.72 18.66
CA THR A 69 9.98 -8.04 17.84
C THR A 69 9.30 -6.72 17.56
N THR A 70 9.69 -6.07 16.46
CA THR A 70 9.05 -4.86 15.94
C THR A 70 7.69 -5.27 15.42
N GLY A 71 6.75 -5.48 16.34
CA GLY A 71 5.36 -5.73 16.03
C GLY A 71 4.75 -4.48 15.39
N ALA A 72 3.58 -4.66 14.77
CA ALA A 72 2.84 -3.54 14.24
C ALA A 72 2.56 -2.50 15.32
N SER A 73 2.65 -1.23 14.93
CA SER A 73 2.46 -0.12 15.85
C SER A 73 1.63 0.99 15.20
N VAL A 74 0.90 1.72 16.04
CA VAL A 74 0.19 2.93 15.66
C VAL A 74 0.67 4.04 16.59
N THR A 75 1.10 5.15 16.00
CA THR A 75 1.69 6.29 16.73
C THR A 75 1.04 7.59 16.28
N ASN A 76 1.24 8.63 17.10
CA ASN A 76 0.78 10.00 16.83
C ASN A 76 -0.74 10.10 16.59
N ILE A 77 -1.52 9.43 17.44
CA ILE A 77 -2.97 9.53 17.46
C ILE A 77 -3.36 10.78 18.25
N HIS A 78 -3.97 11.77 17.59
CA HIS A 78 -4.51 12.96 18.27
C HIS A 78 -5.93 12.68 18.80
N PRO A 79 -6.39 13.33 19.88
CA PRO A 79 -7.78 13.20 20.35
C PRO A 79 -8.84 13.46 19.27
N ASP A 80 -8.54 14.34 18.31
CA ASP A 80 -9.43 14.66 17.17
C ASP A 80 -9.50 13.52 16.13
N ASP A 81 -8.50 12.63 16.10
CA ASP A 81 -8.45 11.49 15.18
C ASP A 81 -9.29 10.31 15.65
N VAL A 82 -9.57 10.21 16.96
CA VAL A 82 -10.14 9.00 17.61
C VAL A 82 -11.51 8.62 17.03
N PHE A 83 -12.26 9.60 16.51
CA PHE A 83 -13.56 9.38 15.89
C PHE A 83 -13.54 9.39 14.35
N SER A 84 -12.35 9.45 13.73
CA SER A 84 -12.19 9.51 12.28
C SER A 84 -11.73 8.17 11.70
N LEU A 85 -12.69 7.28 11.44
CA LEU A 85 -12.46 6.07 10.64
C LEU A 85 -11.76 6.35 9.30
N PRO A 86 -12.12 7.42 8.55
CA PRO A 86 -11.36 7.90 7.42
C PRO A 86 -9.85 8.08 7.65
N ALA A 87 -9.48 8.80 8.69
CA ALA A 87 -8.09 9.14 8.98
C ALA A 87 -7.30 7.88 9.34
N ILE A 88 -7.90 7.00 10.14
CA ILE A 88 -7.32 5.70 10.51
C ILE A 88 -7.12 4.84 9.26
N TYR A 89 -8.13 4.72 8.40
CA TYR A 89 -8.04 3.94 7.16
C TYR A 89 -6.96 4.47 6.21
N ALA A 90 -6.90 5.80 6.03
CA ALA A 90 -5.87 6.44 5.24
C ALA A 90 -4.47 6.22 5.83
N ALA A 91 -4.32 6.26 7.15
CA ALA A 91 -3.05 6.00 7.83
C ALA A 91 -2.59 4.54 7.65
N VAL A 92 -3.51 3.58 7.72
CA VAL A 92 -3.21 2.16 7.43
C VAL A 92 -2.74 2.01 5.98
N CYS A 93 -3.46 2.61 5.02
CA CYS A 93 -3.04 2.58 3.61
C CYS A 93 -1.64 3.19 3.41
N ARG A 94 -1.35 4.34 4.05
CA ARG A 94 -0.02 4.98 4.00
C ARG A 94 1.06 4.06 4.59
N GLY A 95 0.77 3.38 5.70
CA GLY A 95 1.67 2.40 6.29
C GLY A 95 2.04 1.28 5.31
N VAL A 96 1.05 0.72 4.62
CA VAL A 96 1.26 -0.30 3.58
C VAL A 96 2.08 0.26 2.42
N VAL A 97 1.74 1.45 1.92
CA VAL A 97 2.47 2.10 0.82
C VAL A 97 3.93 2.35 1.18
N ARG A 98 4.23 2.88 2.37
CA ARG A 98 5.61 3.09 2.83
C ARG A 98 6.40 1.79 2.87
N ASN A 99 5.75 0.68 3.22
CA ASN A 99 6.39 -0.62 3.19
C ASN A 99 6.69 -1.09 1.75
N LEU A 100 5.75 -0.89 0.82
CA LEU A 100 5.96 -1.19 -0.60
C LEU A 100 7.09 -0.34 -1.20
N VAL A 101 7.11 0.97 -0.94
CA VAL A 101 8.17 1.90 -1.38
C VAL A 101 9.52 1.53 -0.77
N GLY A 102 9.54 1.04 0.48
CA GLY A 102 10.76 0.53 1.09
C GLY A 102 11.36 -0.68 0.36
N MET A 103 10.53 -1.52 -0.30
CA MET A 103 11.01 -2.66 -1.10
C MET A 103 11.43 -2.28 -2.52
N ALA A 104 10.86 -1.20 -3.07
CA ALA A 104 11.20 -0.66 -4.38
C ALA A 104 11.43 0.85 -4.32
N PRO A 105 12.57 1.32 -3.75
CA PRO A 105 12.83 2.74 -3.60
C PRO A 105 12.84 3.47 -4.95
N PRO A 106 12.25 4.68 -5.07
CA PRO A 106 12.18 5.40 -6.33
C PRO A 106 13.56 5.65 -6.96
N GLU A 107 14.58 5.88 -6.13
CA GLU A 107 15.97 6.10 -6.57
C GLU A 107 16.52 4.87 -7.29
N LEU A 108 16.20 3.67 -6.80
CA LEU A 108 16.62 2.40 -7.40
C LEU A 108 15.91 2.18 -8.74
N LEU A 109 14.62 2.54 -8.83
CA LEU A 109 13.86 2.46 -10.08
C LEU A 109 14.41 3.42 -11.14
N VAL A 110 14.77 4.65 -10.75
CA VAL A 110 15.39 5.63 -11.65
C VAL A 110 16.75 5.14 -12.13
N TRP A 111 17.59 4.63 -11.22
CA TRP A 111 18.89 4.05 -11.56
C TRP A 111 18.77 2.90 -12.56
N ALA A 112 17.78 2.03 -12.37
CA ALA A 112 17.48 0.92 -13.28
C ALA A 112 16.75 1.34 -14.57
N ASN A 113 16.53 2.64 -14.79
CA ASN A 113 15.77 3.20 -15.91
C ASN A 113 14.36 2.60 -16.07
N VAL A 114 13.72 2.25 -14.96
CA VAL A 114 12.34 1.76 -14.93
C VAL A 114 11.40 2.92 -15.24
N LYS A 115 10.47 2.73 -16.18
CA LYS A 115 9.46 3.73 -16.57
C LYS A 115 8.07 3.40 -16.07
N GLN A 116 7.82 2.13 -15.80
CA GLN A 116 6.48 1.63 -15.48
C GLN A 116 6.56 0.64 -14.34
N LEU A 117 5.63 0.77 -13.40
CA LEU A 117 5.42 -0.17 -12.31
C LEU A 117 4.02 -0.75 -12.45
N TYR A 118 3.93 -2.07 -12.61
CA TYR A 118 2.65 -2.75 -12.76
C TYR A 118 2.08 -3.07 -11.39
N CYS A 119 1.02 -2.36 -11.01
CA CYS A 119 0.36 -2.48 -9.72
C CYS A 119 -0.72 -3.57 -9.79
N MET A 120 -0.37 -4.79 -9.37
CA MET A 120 -1.26 -5.96 -9.43
C MET A 120 -1.75 -6.41 -8.06
N GLY A 121 -2.89 -7.10 -8.04
CA GLY A 121 -3.36 -7.89 -6.89
C GLY A 121 -4.63 -7.32 -6.27
N GLY A 122 -5.42 -8.21 -5.70
CA GLY A 122 -6.77 -7.90 -5.23
C GLY A 122 -6.86 -6.77 -4.18
N ALA A 123 -5.79 -6.50 -3.43
CA ALA A 123 -5.75 -5.38 -2.50
C ALA A 123 -5.67 -4.02 -3.23
N LEU A 124 -4.78 -3.87 -4.21
CA LEU A 124 -4.65 -2.65 -5.01
C LEU A 124 -5.85 -2.45 -5.95
N LYS A 125 -6.41 -3.54 -6.50
CA LYS A 125 -7.63 -3.52 -7.32
C LYS A 125 -8.83 -2.95 -6.57
N ARG A 126 -9.06 -3.42 -5.34
CA ARG A 126 -10.28 -3.12 -4.56
C ARG A 126 -10.15 -1.87 -3.69
N ASN A 127 -8.97 -1.26 -3.63
CA ASN A 127 -8.68 -0.13 -2.77
C ASN A 127 -8.08 1.05 -3.57
N PRO A 128 -8.93 1.95 -4.11
CA PRO A 128 -8.48 3.07 -4.93
C PRO A 128 -7.63 4.07 -4.14
N LEU A 129 -7.87 4.22 -2.82
CA LEU A 129 -7.05 5.06 -1.96
C LEU A 129 -5.61 4.55 -1.87
N LEU A 130 -5.44 3.25 -1.67
CA LEU A 130 -4.12 2.61 -1.61
C LEU A 130 -3.35 2.78 -2.92
N LEU A 131 -4.02 2.56 -4.06
CA LEU A 131 -3.42 2.76 -5.38
C LEU A 131 -3.02 4.22 -5.62
N HIS A 132 -3.89 5.17 -5.26
CA HIS A 132 -3.61 6.60 -5.39
C HIS A 132 -2.42 7.04 -4.54
N GLN A 133 -2.38 6.61 -3.28
CA GLN A 133 -1.24 6.91 -2.39
C GLN A 133 0.06 6.32 -2.94
N LEU A 134 0.04 5.08 -3.46
CA LEU A 134 1.20 4.48 -4.10
C LEU A 134 1.66 5.28 -5.33
N GLN A 135 0.73 5.69 -6.19
CA GLN A 135 1.01 6.54 -7.36
C GLN A 135 1.67 7.87 -6.97
N SER A 136 1.22 8.49 -5.89
CA SER A 136 1.79 9.76 -5.43
C SER A 136 3.25 9.65 -5.00
N GLU A 137 3.66 8.52 -4.43
CA GLU A 137 5.06 8.29 -4.00
C GLU A 137 6.02 8.11 -5.19
N TYR A 138 5.55 7.52 -6.30
CA TYR A 138 6.37 7.29 -7.50
C TYR A 138 6.31 8.41 -8.54
N SER A 139 5.35 9.33 -8.42
CA SER A 139 5.20 10.46 -9.33
C SER A 139 6.45 11.34 -9.44
N PRO A 140 7.16 11.70 -8.34
CA PRO A 140 8.39 12.50 -8.41
C PRO A 140 9.53 11.83 -9.19
N ALA A 141 9.54 10.49 -9.24
CA ALA A 141 10.54 9.70 -9.97
C ALA A 141 10.21 9.49 -11.45
N ASN A 142 9.10 10.07 -11.95
CA ASN A 142 8.58 9.85 -13.30
C ASN A 142 8.35 8.36 -13.64
N VAL A 143 7.97 7.56 -12.64
CA VAL A 143 7.60 6.16 -12.82
C VAL A 143 6.08 6.07 -12.88
N THR A 144 5.55 5.57 -14.01
CA THR A 144 4.12 5.43 -14.21
C THR A 144 3.60 4.14 -13.58
N CYS A 145 2.76 4.25 -12.56
CA CYS A 145 2.06 3.09 -12.01
C CYS A 145 0.86 2.70 -12.90
N VAL A 146 0.91 1.51 -13.48
CA VAL A 146 -0.13 0.96 -14.35
C VAL A 146 -1.08 0.08 -13.53
N SER A 147 -2.36 0.42 -13.50
CA SER A 147 -3.41 -0.31 -12.77
C SER A 147 -4.14 -1.37 -13.62
N GLU A 148 -4.85 -2.25 -12.92
CA GLU A 148 -5.33 -3.58 -13.35
C GLU A 148 -6.19 -3.68 -14.60
N ASP A 149 -6.78 -2.59 -15.12
CA ASP A 149 -7.52 -2.62 -16.40
C ASP A 149 -6.64 -3.13 -17.57
N LYS A 150 -5.32 -3.11 -17.38
CA LYS A 150 -4.30 -3.52 -18.34
C LYS A 150 -3.36 -4.61 -17.83
N VAL A 151 -3.65 -5.23 -16.68
CA VAL A 151 -2.68 -6.12 -16.02
C VAL A 151 -3.26 -7.51 -15.74
N VAL A 152 -2.41 -8.51 -15.90
CA VAL A 152 -2.74 -9.93 -15.92
C VAL A 152 -2.56 -10.52 -14.52
N GLU A 153 -3.61 -11.12 -13.95
CA GLU A 153 -3.53 -11.75 -12.63
C GLU A 153 -2.49 -12.90 -12.59
N ALA A 154 -1.91 -13.15 -11.42
CA ALA A 154 -0.88 -14.18 -11.24
C ALA A 154 -1.31 -15.57 -11.73
N CYS A 155 -2.61 -15.90 -11.59
CA CYS A 155 -3.18 -17.16 -12.07
C CYS A 155 -3.11 -17.31 -13.61
N VAL A 156 -3.25 -16.21 -14.35
CA VAL A 156 -3.13 -16.22 -15.81
C VAL A 156 -1.68 -16.44 -16.22
N GLY A 157 -0.71 -15.88 -15.48
CA GLY A 157 0.71 -16.17 -15.70
C GLY A 157 1.03 -17.66 -15.56
N ALA A 158 0.48 -18.32 -14.52
CA ALA A 158 0.63 -19.76 -14.33
C ALA A 158 -0.02 -20.58 -15.46
N ALA A 159 -1.20 -20.17 -15.92
CA ALA A 159 -1.89 -20.81 -17.03
C ALA A 159 -1.10 -20.69 -18.34
N LEU A 160 -0.59 -19.49 -18.66
CA LEU A 160 0.24 -19.24 -19.83
C LEU A 160 1.50 -20.10 -19.84
N PHE A 161 2.21 -20.18 -18.70
CA PHE A 161 3.38 -21.05 -18.57
C PHE A 161 3.03 -22.51 -18.86
N THR A 162 1.94 -23.02 -18.28
CA THR A 162 1.48 -24.40 -18.50
C THR A 162 1.15 -24.65 -19.97
N ALA A 163 0.49 -23.69 -20.63
CA ALA A 163 0.13 -23.80 -22.05
C ALA A 163 1.35 -23.83 -22.99
N THR A 164 2.50 -23.30 -22.58
CA THR A 164 3.74 -23.35 -23.39
C THR A 164 4.51 -24.67 -23.26
N LEU A 165 4.15 -25.51 -22.29
CA LEU A 165 4.78 -26.81 -22.05
C LEU A 165 4.03 -27.98 -22.72
N VAL A 166 2.87 -27.70 -23.31
CA VAL A 166 2.01 -28.66 -24.04
C VAL A 166 2.22 -28.47 -25.53
#